data_AF-A0A538SU35-F1
#
_entry.id   AF-A0A538SU35-F1
#
_cell.length_a   1.000
_cell.length_b   1.000
_cell.length_c   1.000
_cell.angle_alpha   90.00
_cell.angle_beta   90.00
_cell.angle_gamma   90.00
#
_symmetry.space_group_name_H-M   'P 1'
#
loop_
_entity.id
_entity.type
_entity.pdbx_description
1 polymer ?
#
loop_
_entity_poly.entity_id
_entity_poly.type
_entity_poly.pdbx_seq_one_letter_code
_entity_poly.pdbx_strand_id
1 'polypeptide(L)' 'EAALASGDGAALRGLAHRLKGSSRTLGGAAVGEACDVLEKAAERHGLEGAPAALWALRSELARLEGALRARGLGRAAA' A
#
# COMPACT_ATOMS: atom_id res chain seq x y z
N GLU A 1 5.91 -3.85 -6.20
CA GLU A 1 6.21 -5.16 -6.81
C GLU A 1 7.64 -5.23 -7.31
N ALA A 2 8.08 -4.35 -8.21
CA ALA A 2 9.48 -4.32 -8.68
C ALA A 2 10.51 -4.28 -7.54
N ALA A 3 10.35 -3.37 -6.57
CA ALA A 3 11.25 -3.26 -5.41
C ALA A 3 11.30 -4.52 -4.52
N LEU A 4 10.17 -5.23 -4.40
CA LEU A 4 10.12 -6.49 -3.65
C LEU A 4 10.84 -7.61 -4.43
N ALA A 5 10.63 -7.69 -5.74
CA ALA A 5 11.27 -8.68 -6.62
C ALA A 5 12.79 -8.47 -6.72
N SER A 6 13.27 -7.24 -6.65
CA SER A 6 14.70 -6.91 -6.65
C SER A 6 15.36 -6.98 -5.27
N GLY A 7 14.61 -7.32 -4.21
CA GLY A 7 15.13 -7.32 -2.84
C GLY A 7 15.46 -5.93 -2.28
N ASP A 8 14.97 -4.86 -2.91
CA ASP A 8 15.27 -3.47 -2.53
C ASP A 8 14.29 -2.98 -1.45
N GLY A 9 14.63 -3.25 -0.19
CA GLY A 9 13.86 -2.82 0.97
C GLY A 9 13.76 -1.30 1.11
N ALA A 10 14.79 -0.56 0.74
CA ALA A 10 14.79 0.90 0.85
C ALA A 10 13.77 1.52 -0.14
N ALA A 11 13.76 1.06 -1.38
CA ALA A 11 12.77 1.47 -2.36
C ALA A 11 11.35 1.05 -1.96
N LEU A 12 11.18 -0.19 -1.46
CA LEU A 12 9.88 -0.68 -1.00
C LEU A 12 9.32 0.15 0.16
N ARG A 13 10.14 0.46 1.17
CA ARG A 13 9.78 1.33 2.29
C ARG A 13 9.41 2.73 1.81
N GLY A 14 10.22 3.34 0.94
CA GLY A 14 9.98 4.68 0.41
C GLY A 14 8.68 4.80 -0.40
N LEU A 15 8.29 3.73 -1.10
CA LEU A 15 7.00 3.65 -1.79
C LEU A 15 5.84 3.54 -0.78
N ALA A 16 5.94 2.63 0.18
CA ALA A 16 4.91 2.42 1.21
C ALA A 16 4.69 3.69 2.04
N HIS A 17 5.76 4.40 2.42
CA HIS A 17 5.70 5.66 3.17
C HIS A 17 4.95 6.76 2.43
N ARG A 18 5.25 6.97 1.14
CA ARG A 18 4.55 7.96 0.32
C ARG A 18 3.06 7.62 0.18
N LEU A 19 2.76 6.35 -0.08
CA LEU A 19 1.38 5.89 -0.20
C LEU A 19 0.60 6.02 1.12
N LYS A 20 1.24 5.75 2.27
CA LYS A 20 0.66 5.94 3.60
C LYS A 20 0.16 7.37 3.79
N GLY A 21 1.01 8.35 3.48
CA GLY A 21 0.68 9.77 3.55
C GLY A 21 -0.54 10.11 2.70
N SER A 22 -0.50 9.78 1.41
CA SER A 22 -1.59 10.06 0.47
C SER A 22 -2.91 9.37 0.85
N SER A 23 -2.85 8.12 1.32
CA SER A 23 -4.05 7.33 1.62
C SER A 23 -4.79 7.84 2.85
N ARG A 24 -4.07 8.31 3.88
CA ARG A 24 -4.68 8.90 5.08
C ARG A 24 -5.38 10.23 4.78
N THR A 25 -4.81 11.05 3.88
CA THR A 25 -5.45 12.30 3.44
C THR A 25 -6.79 12.06 2.73
N LEU A 26 -6.96 10.92 2.06
CA LEU A 26 -8.20 10.53 1.37
C LEU A 26 -9.20 9.79 2.28
N GLY A 27 -8.95 9.73 3.59
CA GLY A 27 -9.79 9.00 4.54
C GLY A 27 -9.59 7.47 4.52
N GLY A 28 -8.58 6.97 3.82
CA GLY A 28 -8.23 5.56 3.72
C GLY A 28 -7.40 5.06 4.89
N ALA A 29 -7.92 5.14 6.12
CA ALA A 29 -7.19 4.77 7.34
C ALA A 29 -6.58 3.35 7.27
N ALA A 30 -7.37 2.36 6.83
CA ALA A 30 -6.93 0.97 6.71
C ALA A 30 -5.84 0.76 5.65
N VAL A 31 -5.86 1.52 4.55
CA VAL A 31 -4.76 1.54 3.57
C VAL A 31 -3.48 2.11 4.21
N GLY A 32 -3.63 3.17 5.02
CA GLY A 32 -2.52 3.76 5.77
C GLY A 32 -1.91 2.80 6.79
N GLU A 33 -2.71 1.99 7.46
CA GLU A 33 -2.24 0.94 8.37
C GLU A 33 -1.51 -0.18 7.63
N ALA A 34 -2.06 -0.65 6.50
CA ALA A 34 -1.38 -1.65 5.66
C ALA A 34 -0.05 -1.15 5.09
N CYS A 35 0.05 0.14 4.74
CA CYS A 35 1.32 0.75 4.36
C CYS A 35 2.33 0.75 5.52
N ASP A 36 1.89 1.02 6.75
CA ASP A 36 2.77 1.02 7.92
C ASP A 36 3.31 -0.39 8.22
N VAL A 37 2.50 -1.43 8.03
CA VAL A 37 2.93 -2.83 8.12
C VAL A 37 3.95 -3.16 7.02
N LEU A 38 3.73 -2.68 5.79
CA LEU A 38 4.66 -2.90 4.68
C LEU A 38 5.99 -2.18 4.87
N GLU A 39 5.99 -0.95 5.42
CA GLU A 39 7.21 -0.22 5.79
C GLU A 39 8.05 -1.03 6.78
N LYS A 40 7.44 -1.53 7.86
CA LYS A 40 8.12 -2.34 8.88
C LYS A 40 8.63 -3.67 8.33
N ALA A 41 7.90 -4.29 7.41
CA ALA A 41 8.34 -5.52 6.75
C ALA A 41 9.53 -5.27 5.81
N ALA A 42 9.58 -4.11 5.16
CA ALA A 42 10.69 -3.72 4.28
C ALA A 42 12.00 -3.39 5.03
N GLU A 43 11.93 -3.12 6.34
CA GLU A 43 13.08 -2.88 7.22
C GLU A 43 13.73 -4.17 7.75
N ARG A 44 13.02 -5.31 7.67
CA ARG A 44 13.56 -6.60 8.10
C ARG A 44 14.57 -7.13 7.10
N HIS A 45 15.62 -7.76 7.60
CA HIS A 45 16.60 -8.45 6.75
C HIS A 45 15.87 -9.48 5.88
N GLY A 46 16.06 -9.39 4.56
CA GLY A 46 15.44 -10.32 3.60
C GLY A 46 13.97 -10.06 3.27
N LEU A 47 13.37 -8.94 3.68
CA LEU A 47 11.99 -8.56 3.35
C LEU A 47 10.95 -9.60 3.83
N GLU A 48 11.24 -10.27 4.93
CA GLU A 48 10.34 -11.27 5.52
C GLU A 48 8.97 -10.66 5.83
N GLY A 49 7.92 -11.31 5.34
CA GLY A 49 6.54 -10.85 5.48
C GLY A 49 6.13 -9.72 4.54
N ALA A 50 7.06 -9.11 3.79
CA ALA A 50 6.74 -8.07 2.82
C ALA A 50 5.78 -8.55 1.70
N PRO A 51 5.85 -9.80 1.19
CA PRO A 51 4.84 -10.31 0.26
C PRO A 51 3.43 -10.34 0.83
N ALA A 52 3.27 -10.80 2.08
CA ALA A 52 1.98 -10.85 2.76
C ALA A 52 1.44 -9.44 3.07
N ALA A 53 2.31 -8.53 3.53
CA ALA A 53 1.96 -7.14 3.76
C ALA A 53 1.55 -6.41 2.46
N LEU A 54 2.24 -6.68 1.35
CA LEU A 54 1.90 -6.14 0.04
C LEU A 54 0.54 -6.66 -0.44
N TRP A 55 0.25 -7.94 -0.23
CA TRP A 55 -1.06 -8.50 -0.55
C TRP A 55 -2.18 -7.85 0.28
N ALA A 56 -1.97 -7.66 1.59
CA ALA A 56 -2.92 -6.96 2.46
C ALA A 56 -3.17 -5.53 1.96
N LEU A 57 -2.12 -4.77 1.65
CA LEU A 57 -2.23 -3.43 1.09
C LEU A 57 -3.04 -3.39 -0.21
N ARG A 58 -2.85 -4.36 -1.11
CA ARG A 58 -3.65 -4.46 -2.35
C ARG A 58 -5.13 -4.67 -2.05
N SER A 59 -5.46 -5.54 -1.09
CA SER A 59 -6.84 -5.80 -0.67
C SER A 59 -7.49 -4.54 -0.09
N GLU A 60 -6.76 -3.77 0.72
CA GLU A 60 -7.22 -2.49 1.26
C GLU A 60 -7.48 -1.46 0.16
N LEU A 61 -6.56 -1.33 -0.80
CA LEU A 61 -6.70 -0.43 -1.95
C LEU A 61 -7.93 -0.78 -2.79
N ALA A 62 -8.10 -2.06 -3.12
CA ALA A 62 -9.26 -2.52 -3.89
C ALA A 62 -10.59 -2.20 -3.19
N ARG A 63 -10.64 -2.33 -1.85
CA ARG A 63 -11.83 -1.97 -1.07
C ARG A 63 -12.07 -0.47 -1.08
N LEU A 64 -11.01 0.34 -0.91
CA LEU A 64 -11.11 1.79 -0.96
C LEU A 64 -11.60 2.25 -2.34
N GLU A 65 -11.02 1.73 -3.42
CA GLU A 65 -11.46 2.00 -4.79
C GLU A 65 -12.92 1.63 -5.01
N GLY A 66 -13.36 0.46 -4.52
CA GLY A 66 -14.77 0.06 -4.57
C GLY A 66 -15.69 1.04 -3.83
N ALA A 67 -15.31 1.44 -2.62
CA ALA A 67 -16.08 2.39 -1.80
C ALA A 67 -16.14 3.80 -2.42
N LEU A 68 -15.06 4.22 -3.07
CA LEU A 68 -14.94 5.48 -3.79
C LEU A 68 -15.82 5.48 -5.05
N ARG A 69 -15.77 4.41 -5.85
CA ARG A 69 -16.64 4.22 -7.02
C ARG A 69 -18.12 4.18 -6.65
N ALA A 70 -18.49 3.49 -5.57
CA ALA A 70 -19.87 3.45 -5.08
C ALA A 70 -20.42 4.84 -4.70
N ARG A 71 -19.54 5.79 -4.40
CA ARG A 71 -19.87 7.19 -4.10
C ARG A 71 -19.79 8.12 -5.32
N GLY A 72 -19.52 7.59 -6.51
CA GLY A 72 -19.27 8.38 -7.71
C GLY A 72 -17.92 9.12 -7.72
N LEU A 73 -17.06 8.85 -6.73
CA LEU A 73 -15.76 9.47 -6.54
C LEU A 73 -14.66 8.57 -7.09
N GLY A 74 -14.69 8.30 -8.38
CA GLY A 74 -13.62 7.56 -9.05
C GLY A 74 -13.68 7.90 -10.52
N ARG A 75 -12.59 8.46 -11.08
CA ARG A 75 -12.54 8.67 -12.53
C ARG A 75 -12.82 7.32 -13.20
N ALA A 76 -13.82 7.28 -14.06
CA ALA A 76 -13.79 6.34 -15.18
C ALA A 76 -12.49 6.64 -15.91
N ALA A 77 -11.51 5.74 -15.81
CA ALA A 77 -10.44 5.74 -16.79
C ALA A 77 -11.12 5.51 -18.13
N ALA A 78 -11.03 6.53 -18.99
CA ALA A 78 -11.49 6.46 -20.38
C ALA A 78 -10.78 5.35 -21.14
#